data_AF-A0A9E5KQN4-F1
#
_entry.id   AF-A0A9E5KQN4-F1
#
_cell.length_a   1.000
_cell.length_b   1.000
_cell.length_c   1.000
_cell.angle_alpha   90.00
_cell.angle_beta   90.00
_cell.angle_gamma   90.00
#
_symmetry.space_group_name_H-M   'P 1'
#
loop_
_entity.id
_entity.type
_entity.pdbx_description
1 polymer ?
#
loop_
_entity_poly.entity_id
_entity_poly.type
_entity_poly.pdbx_seq_one_letter_code
_entity_poly.pdbx_strand_id
1 'polypeptide(L)' 'MVLLAAALRDLPIDEFAPAEIKKALTGRGQASKEQMQRAVMQQFSLRTLPEPPDVADAIAIAACAARRFTGARLGSTAQ' A
#
# COMPACT_ATOMS: atom_id res chain seq x y z
N MET A 1 -1.70 -7.89 -18.66
CA MET A 1 -0.56 -7.33 -19.42
C MET A 1 0.53 -6.77 -18.52
N VAL A 2 0.21 -5.99 -17.48
CA VAL A 2 1.23 -5.41 -16.55
C VAL A 2 2.07 -6.48 -15.84
N LEU A 3 1.45 -7.52 -15.27
CA LEU A 3 2.19 -8.59 -14.57
C LEU A 3 3.12 -9.39 -15.50
N LEU A 4 2.66 -9.69 -16.72
CA LEU A 4 3.48 -10.35 -17.73
C LEU A 4 4.68 -9.48 -18.14
N ALA A 5 4.46 -8.18 -18.33
CA ALA A 5 5.54 -7.25 -18.66
C ALA A 5 6.57 -7.12 -17.51
N ALA A 6 6.12 -7.17 -16.25
CA ALA A 6 7.00 -7.19 -15.08
C ALA A 6 7.81 -8.49 -15.02
N ALA A 7 7.17 -9.64 -15.25
CA ALA A 7 7.83 -10.95 -15.28
C ALA A 7 8.87 -11.06 -16.41
N LEU A 8 8.57 -10.55 -17.61
CA LEU A 8 9.52 -10.52 -18.73
C LEU A 8 10.76 -9.63 -18.47
N ARG A 9 10.69 -8.74 -17.48
CA ARG A 9 11.79 -7.86 -17.07
C ARG A 9 12.45 -8.29 -15.77
N ASP A 10 12.13 -9.48 -15.27
CA ASP A 10 12.66 -10.06 -14.03
C ASP A 10 12.51 -9.12 -12.81
N LEU A 11 11.40 -8.38 -12.78
CA LEU A 11 11.08 -7.50 -11.66
C LEU A 11 10.41 -8.30 -10.55
N PRO A 12 10.78 -8.08 -9.26
CA PRO A 12 10.10 -8.72 -8.15
C PRO A 12 8.64 -8.25 -8.09
N ILE A 13 7.73 -9.23 -7.96
CA ILE A 13 6.29 -9.00 -7.85
C ILE A 13 5.84 -9.45 -6.47
N ASP A 14 5.28 -8.52 -5.69
CA ASP A 14 4.64 -8.80 -4.41
C ASP A 14 3.13 -8.61 -4.53
N GLU A 15 2.38 -9.59 -4.04
CA GLU A 15 0.93 -9.55 -3.98
C GLU A 15 0.44 -9.22 -2.58
N PHE A 16 -0.59 -8.37 -2.49
CA PHE A 16 -1.20 -7.94 -1.25
C PHE A 16 -2.70 -8.22 -1.27
N ALA A 17 -3.21 -8.82 -0.19
CA ALA A 17 -4.65 -8.98 -0.04
C ALA A 17 -5.31 -7.61 0.21
N PRO A 18 -6.45 -7.27 -0.41
CA PRO A 18 -7.13 -5.99 -0.19
C PRO A 18 -7.44 -5.71 1.28
N ALA A 19 -7.82 -6.74 2.03
CA ALA A 19 -8.08 -6.64 3.47
C ALA A 19 -6.83 -6.33 4.30
N GLU A 20 -5.65 -6.80 3.86
CA GLU A 20 -4.37 -6.51 4.51
C GLU A 20 -4.02 -5.03 4.36
N ILE A 21 -4.12 -4.49 3.14
CA ILE A 21 -3.86 -3.07 2.85
C ILE A 21 -4.79 -2.19 3.68
N LYS A 22 -6.10 -2.50 3.68
CA LYS A 22 -7.10 -1.78 4.46
C LYS A 22 -6.80 -1.83 5.96
N LYS A 23 -6.47 -3.01 6.50
CA LYS A 23 -6.10 -3.17 7.90
C LYS A 23 -4.82 -2.40 8.25
N ALA A 24 -3.84 -2.38 7.35
CA ALA A 24 -2.55 -1.73 7.58
C ALA A 24 -2.66 -0.21 7.71
N LEU A 25 -3.56 0.44 6.96
CA LEU A 25 -3.78 1.90 7.01
C LEU A 25 -4.91 2.31 7.95
N THR A 26 -6.05 1.63 7.92
CA THR A 26 -7.25 2.06 8.65
C THR A 26 -7.45 1.34 9.99
N GLY A 27 -6.64 0.31 10.27
CA GLY A 27 -6.82 -0.59 11.42
C GLY A 27 -7.96 -1.60 11.26
N ARG A 28 -8.79 -1.49 10.21
CA ARG A 28 -9.94 -2.38 9.95
C ARG A 28 -9.87 -2.94 8.53
N GLY A 29 -9.94 -4.27 8.40
CA GLY A 29 -9.88 -4.91 7.08
C GLY A 29 -11.08 -4.61 6.15
N GLN A 30 -12.20 -4.13 6.71
CA GLN A 30 -13.45 -3.85 5.99
C GLN A 30 -13.71 -2.36 5.76
N ALA A 31 -12.66 -1.52 5.71
CA ALA A 31 -12.83 -0.09 5.49
C ALA A 31 -13.45 0.24 4.12
N SER A 32 -14.32 1.26 4.09
CA SER A 32 -14.89 1.84 2.88
C SER A 32 -13.84 2.64 2.09
N LYS A 33 -14.13 2.99 0.84
CA LYS A 33 -13.24 3.81 0.01
C LYS A 33 -13.01 5.19 0.61
N GLU A 34 -14.05 5.81 1.17
CA GLU A 34 -13.97 7.12 1.82
C GLU A 34 -13.16 7.03 3.12
N GLN A 35 -13.29 5.93 3.87
CA GLN A 35 -12.47 5.69 5.06
C GLN A 35 -11.00 5.53 4.70
N MET A 36 -10.69 4.83 3.59
CA MET A 36 -9.33 4.71 3.07
C MET A 36 -8.77 6.08 2.66
N GLN A 37 -9.52 6.87 1.90
CA GLN A 37 -9.11 8.22 1.48
C GLN A 37 -8.79 9.13 2.68
N ARG A 38 -9.65 9.12 3.71
CA ARG A 38 -9.41 9.89 4.94
C ARG A 38 -8.21 9.38 5.71
N ALA A 39 -8.04 8.06 5.82
CA ALA A 39 -6.88 7.48 6.49
C ALA A 39 -5.58 7.86 5.80
N VAL A 40 -5.53 7.79 4.46
CA VAL A 40 -4.39 8.23 3.65
C VAL A 40 -4.12 9.72 3.85
N MET A 41 -5.17 10.55 3.78
CA MET A 41 -5.04 11.99 4.00
C MET A 41 -4.45 12.31 5.37
N GLN A 42 -4.94 11.67 6.44
CA GLN A 42 -4.44 11.86 7.80
C GLN A 42 -3.01 11.34 7.96
N GLN A 43 -2.72 10.14 7.45
CA GLN A 43 -1.41 9.50 7.60
C GLN A 43 -0.29 10.25 6.87
N PHE A 44 -0.60 10.87 5.73
CA PHE A 44 0.37 11.62 4.92
C PHE A 44 0.21 13.14 5.04
N SER A 45 -0.62 13.63 5.98
CA SER A 45 -0.89 15.07 6.18
C SER A 45 -1.26 15.81 4.89
N LEU A 46 -2.07 15.18 4.04
CA LEU A 46 -2.50 15.78 2.77
C LEU A 46 -3.51 16.90 3.04
N ARG A 47 -3.41 18.01 2.29
CA ARG A 47 -4.28 19.18 2.47
C ARG A 47 -5.69 18.95 1.93
N THR A 48 -5.85 18.05 0.97
CA THR A 48 -7.11 17.75 0.30
C THR A 48 -7.33 16.25 0.27
N LEU A 49 -8.59 15.85 0.10
CA LEU A 49 -8.91 14.45 -0.13
C LEU A 49 -8.27 14.00 -1.45
N PRO A 50 -7.62 12.82 -1.53
CA PRO A 50 -7.07 12.33 -2.78
C PRO A 50 -8.19 12.05 -3.78
N GLU A 51 -8.17 12.72 -4.93
CA GLU A 51 -9.08 12.50 -6.05
C GLU A 51 -8.27 12.16 -7.31
N PRO A 52 -8.68 11.16 -8.10
CA PRO A 52 -9.80 10.22 -7.89
C PRO A 52 -9.55 9.25 -6.71
N PRO A 53 -10.59 8.53 -6.23
CA PRO A 53 -10.47 7.60 -5.11
C PRO A 53 -9.35 6.56 -5.27
N ASP A 54 -9.06 6.17 -6.50
CA ASP A 54 -8.02 5.19 -6.82
C ASP A 54 -6.60 5.69 -6.47
N VAL A 55 -6.39 7.00 -6.36
CA VAL A 55 -5.12 7.59 -5.89
C VAL A 55 -4.86 7.21 -4.44
N ALA A 56 -5.89 7.22 -3.58
CA ALA A 56 -5.74 6.79 -2.20
C ALA A 56 -5.39 5.30 -2.11
N ASP A 57 -6.00 4.46 -2.94
CA ASP A 57 -5.69 3.03 -3.00
C ASP A 57 -4.24 2.80 -3.47
N ALA A 58 -3.75 3.54 -4.47
CA ALA A 58 -2.36 3.47 -4.91
C ALA A 58 -1.37 3.88 -3.80
N ILE A 59 -1.64 4.98 -3.09
CA ILE A 59 -0.81 5.42 -1.95
C ILE A 59 -0.84 4.37 -0.83
N ALA A 60 -2.02 3.79 -0.56
CA ALA A 60 -2.18 2.75 0.46
C ALA A 60 -1.38 1.49 0.13
N ILE A 61 -1.42 1.02 -1.13
CA ILE A 61 -0.62 -0.11 -1.61
C ILE A 61 0.87 0.19 -1.46
N ALA A 62 1.32 1.37 -1.92
CA ALA A 62 2.71 1.79 -1.81
C ALA A 62 3.19 1.85 -0.36
N ALA A 63 2.38 2.40 0.55
CA ALA A 63 2.67 2.46 1.97
C ALA A 63 2.76 1.06 2.61
N CYS A 64 1.86 0.15 2.24
CA CYS A 64 1.87 -1.23 2.72
C CYS A 64 3.14 -1.96 2.23
N ALA A 65 3.47 -1.81 0.94
CA ALA A 65 4.67 -2.37 0.35
C ALA A 65 5.93 -1.82 1.03
N ALA A 66 6.04 -0.50 1.21
CA ALA A 66 7.18 0.13 1.87
C ALA A 66 7.40 -0.39 3.29
N ARG A 67 6.33 -0.63 4.06
CA ARG A 67 6.42 -1.23 5.39
C ARG A 67 6.94 -2.67 5.34
N ARG A 68 6.49 -3.48 4.38
CA ARG A 68 6.96 -4.85 4.17
C ARG A 68 8.44 -4.89 3.74
N PHE A 69 8.85 -4.02 2.81
CA PHE A 69 10.24 -3.89 2.38
C PHE A 69 11.15 -3.37 3.50
N THR A 70 10.71 -2.41 4.29
CA THR A 70 11.50 -1.88 5.42
C THR A 70 11.68 -2.94 6.50
N GLY A 71 10.62 -3.69 6.83
CA GLY A 71 10.69 -4.83 7.75
C GLY A 71 11.66 -5.91 7.27
N ALA A 72 11.68 -6.21 5.97
CA ALA A 72 12.63 -7.14 5.38
C ALA A 72 14.10 -6.66 5.47
N ARG A 73 14.35 -5.35 5.29
CA ARG A 73 15.72 -4.78 5.40
C ARG A 73 16.22 -4.73 6.84
N LEU A 74 15.35 -4.45 7.81
CA LEU A 74 15.70 -4.45 9.24
C LEU A 74 15.94 -5.86 9.80
N GLY A 75 15.43 -6.91 9.13
CA GLY A 75 15.76 -8.30 9.43
C GLY A 75 17.13 -8.77 8.91
N SER A 76 17.81 -7.96 8.09
CA SER A 76 19.08 -8.33 7.44
C SER A 76 20.34 -7.84 8.19
N THR A 77 20.22 -7.18 9.34
CA THR A 77 21.37 -6.77 10.19
C THR A 77 21.60 -7.70 11.38
N ALA A 78 21.11 -8.94 11.33
CA ALA A 78 21.34 -9.92 12.40
C ALA A 78 21.64 -11.30 11.83
N GLN A 79 22.74 -11.44 11.07
CA GLN A 79 23.58 -12.64 11.02
C GLN A 79 25.03 -12.23 10.75
#